data_AF-A0A1G3QP69-F1
#
_entry.id   AF-A0A1G3QP69-F1
#
_cell.length_a   1.000
_cell.length_b   1.000
_cell.length_c   1.000
_cell.angle_alpha   90.00
_cell.angle_beta   90.00
_cell.angle_gamma   90.00
#
_symmetry.space_group_name_H-M   'P 1'
#
loop_
_entity.id
_entity.type
_entity.pdbx_description
1 polymer ?
#
loop_
_entity_poly.entity_id
_entity_poly.type
_entity_poly.pdbx_seq_one_letter_code
_entity_poly.pdbx_strand_id
1 'polypeptide(L)'
;MSGKAAGSAVTPAIVADVLDLPVDTVLQPETSAIGAAILGRALVEPQSTLADLAAAMKTPVRRIEPDDGRQVGARLLEGYVKEFRHG
;
A
#
# COMPACT_ATOMS: atom_id res chain seq x y z
N MET A 1 -0.18 0.85 -0.09
CA MET A 1 -0.48 0.08 -1.31
C MET A 1 -0.51 1.00 -2.52
N SER A 2 0.04 0.58 -3.66
CA SER A 2 0.07 1.33 -4.93
C SER A 2 -0.31 0.46 -6.12
N GLY A 3 -0.33 1.03 -7.33
CA GLY A 3 -0.74 0.35 -8.56
C GLY A 3 -2.27 0.26 -8.74
N LYS A 4 -2.72 -0.39 -9.81
CA LYS A 4 -4.14 -0.40 -10.21
C LYS A 4 -5.08 -0.96 -9.13
N ALA A 5 -4.66 -2.00 -8.40
CA ALA A 5 -5.47 -2.61 -7.36
C ALA A 5 -5.70 -1.67 -6.15
N ALA A 6 -4.79 -0.72 -5.90
CA ALA A 6 -4.96 0.27 -4.83
C ALA A 6 -6.08 1.27 -5.10
N GLY A 7 -6.46 1.47 -6.37
CA GLY A 7 -7.61 2.29 -6.75
C GLY A 7 -8.96 1.62 -6.51
N SER A 8 -9.01 0.31 -6.29
CA SER A 8 -10.24 -0.41 -5.96
C SER A 8 -10.75 -0.02 -4.57
N ALA A 9 -12.08 -0.06 -4.38
CA ALA A 9 -12.67 0.04 -3.05
C ALA A 9 -12.55 -1.27 -2.24
N VAL A 10 -12.51 -2.42 -2.94
CA VAL A 10 -12.65 -3.74 -2.32
C VAL A 10 -11.30 -4.32 -1.92
N THR A 11 -10.31 -4.29 -2.82
CA THR A 11 -9.03 -4.97 -2.59
C THR A 11 -8.27 -4.46 -1.36
N PRO A 12 -8.08 -3.14 -1.17
CA PRO A 12 -7.37 -2.67 0.02
C PRO A 12 -8.20 -2.81 1.30
N ALA A 13 -9.54 -2.87 1.22
CA ALA A 13 -10.39 -3.18 2.37
C ALA A 13 -10.20 -4.63 2.85
N ILE A 14 -10.19 -5.59 1.91
CA ILE A 14 -9.86 -7.00 2.23
C ILE A 14 -8.49 -7.10 2.89
N VAL A 15 -7.48 -6.37 2.39
CA VAL A 15 -6.13 -6.38 2.97
C VAL A 15 -6.12 -5.79 4.38
N ALA A 16 -6.82 -4.66 4.60
CA ALA A 16 -6.92 -4.04 5.91
C ALA A 16 -7.60 -4.97 6.93
N ASP A 17 -8.72 -5.58 6.53
CA ASP A 17 -9.51 -6.52 7.32
C ASP A 17 -8.74 -7.79 7.71
N VAL A 18 -8.01 -8.38 6.75
CA VAL A 18 -7.26 -9.62 6.97
C VAL A 18 -6.03 -9.40 7.84
N LEU A 19 -5.38 -8.25 7.70
CA LEU A 19 -4.17 -7.92 8.46
C LEU A 19 -4.47 -7.23 9.80
N ASP A 20 -5.73 -6.84 10.05
CA ASP A 20 -6.14 -6.01 11.19
C ASP A 20 -5.29 -4.73 11.32
N LEU A 21 -4.96 -4.13 10.18
CA LEU A 21 -4.10 -2.95 10.10
C LEU A 21 -4.63 -1.95 9.05
N PRO A 22 -4.55 -0.64 9.31
CA PRO A 22 -4.93 0.37 8.34
C PRO A 22 -4.08 0.28 7.06
N VAL A 23 -4.71 0.46 5.90
CA VAL A 23 -4.04 0.45 4.60
C VAL A 23 -4.12 1.82 3.95
N ASP A 24 -2.97 2.45 3.76
CA ASP A 24 -2.86 3.66 2.94
C ASP A 24 -2.77 3.30 1.46
N THR A 25 -3.68 3.81 0.65
CA THR A 25 -3.66 3.70 -0.81
C THR A 25 -3.21 5.01 -1.42
N VAL A 26 -2.17 4.99 -2.25
CA VAL A 26 -1.80 6.19 -3.02
C VAL A 26 -2.83 6.41 -4.12
N LEU A 27 -3.25 7.67 -4.30
CA LEU A 27 -4.17 8.02 -5.39
C LEU A 27 -3.46 8.13 -6.74
N GLN A 28 -2.13 8.26 -6.72
CA GLN A 28 -1.31 8.43 -7.92
C GLN A 28 -0.68 7.08 -8.32
N PRO A 29 -1.00 6.53 -9.51
CA PRO A 29 -0.58 5.17 -9.89
C PRO A 29 0.92 5.06 -10.24
N GLU A 30 1.56 6.15 -10.62
CA GLU A 30 2.95 6.22 -11.10
C GLU A 30 3.98 6.26 -9.94
N THR A 31 3.84 5.40 -8.92
CA THR A 31 4.74 5.42 -7.75
C THR A 31 6.21 5.14 -8.08
N SER A 32 6.47 4.33 -9.10
CA SER A 32 7.84 4.05 -9.54
C SER A 32 8.52 5.29 -10.13
N ALA A 33 7.78 6.10 -10.89
CA ALA A 33 8.30 7.35 -11.44
C ALA A 33 8.58 8.37 -10.33
N ILE A 34 7.72 8.45 -9.30
CA ILE A 34 7.95 9.29 -8.12
C ILE A 34 9.23 8.87 -7.39
N GLY A 35 9.43 7.56 -7.19
CA GLY A 35 10.65 7.02 -6.58
C GLY A 35 11.91 7.37 -7.37
N ALA A 36 11.87 7.22 -8.70
CA ALA A 36 12.98 7.62 -9.58
C ALA A 36 13.27 9.12 -9.49
N ALA A 37 12.24 9.96 -9.41
CA ALA A 37 12.41 11.41 -9.25
C ALA A 37 13.03 11.78 -7.89
N ILE A 38 12.65 11.11 -6.79
CA ILE A 38 13.27 11.28 -5.47
C ILE A 38 14.77 10.95 -5.53
N LEU A 39 15.13 9.83 -6.16
CA LEU A 39 16.54 9.45 -6.34
C LEU A 39 17.29 10.46 -7.21
N GLY A 40 16.67 10.95 -8.29
CA GLY A 40 17.24 12.00 -9.13
C GLY A 40 17.54 13.27 -8.35
N ARG A 41 16.62 13.71 -7.48
CA ARG A 41 16.84 14.86 -6.58
C ARG A 41 17.97 14.61 -5.60
N ALA A 42 18.07 13.42 -5.03
CA ALA A 42 19.13 13.08 -4.07
C ALA A 42 20.54 13.19 -4.69
N LEU A 43 20.68 12.99 -6.00
CA LEU A 43 21.95 13.15 -6.71
C LEU A 43 22.38 14.62 -6.87
N VAL A 44 21.44 15.56 -6.87
CA VAL A 44 21.69 16.99 -7.12
C VAL A 44 21.47 17.87 -5.88
N GLU A 45 20.87 17.32 -4.82
CA GLU A 45 20.60 17.98 -3.54
C GLU A 45 21.33 17.26 -2.38
N PRO A 46 22.67 17.33 -2.29
CA PRO A 46 23.47 16.52 -1.36
C PRO A 46 23.28 16.87 0.12
N GLN A 47 22.61 17.98 0.42
CA GLN A 47 22.30 18.41 1.79
C GLN A 47 20.94 17.86 2.27
N SER A 48 20.10 17.37 1.35
CA SER A 48 18.79 16.81 1.66
C SER A 48 18.92 15.30 1.88
N THR A 49 18.27 14.77 2.91
CA THR A 49 18.20 13.30 3.05
C THR A 49 17.13 12.72 2.13
N LEU A 50 17.23 11.43 1.80
CA LEU A 50 16.16 10.74 1.06
C LEU A 50 14.82 10.80 1.79
N ALA A 51 14.82 10.81 3.13
CA ALA A 51 13.61 10.95 3.93
C ALA A 51 12.95 12.33 3.74
N ASP A 52 13.75 13.40 3.74
CA ASP A 52 13.24 14.76 3.52
C ASP A 52 12.67 14.92 2.11
N LEU A 53 13.37 14.38 1.11
CA LEU A 53 12.92 14.40 -0.29
C LEU A 53 11.63 13.60 -0.47
N ALA A 54 11.54 12.41 0.15
CA ALA A 54 10.33 11.58 0.11
C ALA A 54 9.15 12.25 0.82
N ALA A 55 9.39 12.91 1.97
CA ALA A 55 8.36 13.64 2.70
C ALA A 55 7.86 14.85 1.88
N ALA A 56 8.77 15.60 1.25
CA ALA A 56 8.43 16.74 0.41
C ALA A 56 7.67 16.34 -0.87
N MET A 57 7.85 15.11 -1.35
CA MET A 57 7.20 14.58 -2.56
C MET A 57 6.06 13.61 -2.24
N LYS A 58 5.63 13.55 -0.97
CA LYS A 58 4.56 12.65 -0.53
C LYS A 58 3.27 12.96 -1.27
N THR A 59 2.72 11.94 -1.94
CA THR A 59 1.41 12.06 -2.59
C THR A 59 0.27 11.87 -1.58
N PRO A 60 -0.89 12.49 -1.84
CA PRO A 60 -2.09 12.21 -1.05
C PRO A 60 -2.41 10.72 -1.03
N VAL A 61 -2.75 10.23 0.16
CA VAL A 61 -3.19 8.85 0.39
C VAL A 61 -4.64 8.85 0.83
N ARG A 62 -5.38 7.82 0.40
CA ARG A 62 -6.65 7.44 1.00
C ARG A 62 -6.38 6.30 1.99
N ARG A 63 -6.66 6.56 3.26
CA ARG A 63 -6.58 5.55 4.32
C ARG A 63 -7.86 4.71 4.34
N ILE A 64 -7.70 3.40 4.45
CA ILE A 64 -8.77 2.44 4.66
C ILE A 64 -8.52 1.77 6.00
N GLU A 65 -9.49 1.88 6.91
CA GLU A 65 -9.45 1.23 8.21
C GLU A 65 -10.02 -0.20 8.11
N PRO A 66 -9.58 -1.13 8.98
CA PRO A 66 -10.26 -2.42 9.14
C PRO A 66 -11.71 -2.23 9.62
N ASP A 67 -12.60 -3.12 9.18
CA ASP A 67 -14.01 -3.14 9.55
C ASP A 67 -14.48 -4.54 10.01
N ASP A 68 -15.76 -4.68 10.36
CA ASP A 68 -16.40 -5.93 10.78
C ASP A 68 -16.38 -7.04 9.70
N GLY A 69 -16.02 -6.69 8.46
CA GLY A 69 -15.70 -7.62 7.37
C GLY A 69 -14.53 -8.57 7.64
N ARG A 70 -13.67 -8.24 8.62
CA ARG A 70 -12.51 -9.04 9.07
C ARG A 70 -12.78 -10.53 9.27
N GLN A 71 -13.95 -10.88 9.81
CA GLN A 71 -14.29 -12.29 10.08
C GLN A 71 -14.57 -13.09 8.81
N VAL A 72 -15.03 -12.44 7.75
CA VAL A 72 -15.23 -13.09 6.44
C VAL A 72 -13.88 -13.25 5.75
N GLY A 73 -13.06 -12.19 5.73
CA GLY A 73 -11.72 -12.21 5.16
C GLY A 73 -10.81 -13.28 5.79
N ALA A 74 -10.78 -13.36 7.13
CA ALA A 74 -9.98 -14.33 7.86
C ALA A 74 -10.35 -15.79 7.53
N ARG A 75 -11.67 -16.09 7.45
CA ARG A 75 -12.16 -17.43 7.08
C ARG A 75 -11.76 -17.82 5.65
N LEU A 76 -11.87 -16.87 4.71
CA LEU A 76 -11.46 -17.10 3.32
C LEU A 76 -9.95 -17.31 3.19
N LEU A 77 -9.15 -16.52 3.91
CA LEU A 77 -7.70 -16.71 3.95
C LEU A 77 -7.34 -18.08 4.53
N GLU A 78 -7.98 -18.50 5.62
CA GLU A 78 -7.75 -19.82 6.21
C GLU A 78 -8.04 -20.96 5.21
N GLY A 79 -9.15 -20.85 4.46
CA GLY A 79 -9.48 -21.79 3.38
C GLY A 79 -8.43 -21.82 2.27
N TYR A 80 -8.06 -20.64 1.76
CA TYR A 80 -7.02 -20.49 0.74
C TYR A 80 -5.69 -21.11 1.18
N VAL A 81 -5.21 -20.78 2.39
CA VAL A 81 -3.94 -21.30 2.91
C VAL A 81 -3.98 -22.82 3.11
N LYS A 82 -5.11 -23.39 3.53
CA LYS A 82 -5.28 -24.85 3.65
C LYS A 82 -5.15 -25.55 2.29
N GLU A 83 -5.76 -24.99 1.25
CA GLU A 83 -5.69 -25.54 -0.11
C GLU A 83 -4.25 -25.55 -0.65
N PHE A 84 -3.50 -24.45 -0.45
CA PHE A 84 -2.14 -24.32 -0.97
C PHE A 84 -1.04 -24.93 -0.09
N ARG A 85 -1.33 -25.35 1.15
CA ARG A 85 -0.40 -26.10 2.02
C ARG A 85 -0.43 -27.62 1.80
N HIS A 86 -1.33 -28.10 0.94
CA HIS A 86 -1.43 -29.51 0.57
C HIS A 86 -0.98 -29.79 -0.87
N GLY A 87 -0.37 -28.80 -1.54
CA GLY A 87 0.31 -28.93 -2.82
C GLY A 87 1.83 -29.01 -2.68
#